data_AF-A0AAP5I1B2-F1
#
_entry.id   AF-A0AAP5I1B2-F1
#
_cell.length_a   1.000
_cell.length_b   1.000
_cell.length_c   1.000
_cell.angle_alpha   90.00
_cell.angle_beta   90.00
_cell.angle_gamma   90.00
#
_symmetry.space_group_name_H-M   'P 1'
#
loop_
_entity.id
_entity.type
_entity.pdbx_description
1 polymer ?
#
loop_
_entity_poly.entity_id
_entity_poly.type
_entity_poly.pdbx_seq_one_letter_code
_entity_poly.pdbx_strand_id
1 'polypeptide(L)'
;MDLSGQERKKLQEALIDAFLSRSSLEQMLSFELEKNLNTIAGDSNLEEITFKLIETAKSEGWLEKLVVAASKKKPGNRKLQDFVKYISRNN
;
A
#
# COMPACT_ATOMS: atom_id res chain seq x y z
N MET A 1 1.44 3.68 -13.38
CA MET A 1 0.86 4.79 -12.62
C MET A 1 1.98 5.63 -12.05
N ASP A 2 1.98 6.94 -12.27
CA ASP A 2 3.01 7.83 -11.71
C ASP A 2 2.44 8.64 -10.55
N LEU A 3 2.83 8.28 -9.33
CA LEU A 3 2.53 9.07 -8.13
C LEU A 3 3.68 10.05 -7.86
N SER A 4 3.33 11.32 -7.64
CA SER A 4 4.21 12.34 -7.08
C SER A 4 4.70 11.95 -5.68
N GLY A 5 5.76 12.62 -5.20
CA GLY A 5 6.26 12.40 -3.84
C GLY A 5 5.19 12.65 -2.76
N GLN A 6 4.30 13.61 -2.96
CA GLN A 6 3.22 13.91 -2.02
C GLN A 6 2.14 12.84 -2.00
N GLU A 7 1.77 12.30 -3.17
CA GLU A 7 0.79 11.20 -3.25
C GLU A 7 1.34 9.91 -2.63
N ARG A 8 2.63 9.60 -2.86
CA ARG A 8 3.30 8.48 -2.20
C ARG A 8 3.28 8.61 -0.68
N LYS A 9 3.53 9.81 -0.16
CA LYS A 9 3.45 10.06 1.30
C LYS A 9 2.03 9.85 1.83
N LYS A 10 1.00 10.37 1.15
CA LYS A 10 -0.40 10.14 1.55
C LYS A 10 -0.79 8.67 1.54
N LEU A 11 -0.34 7.93 0.53
CA LEU A 11 -0.57 6.48 0.45
C LEU A 11 0.13 5.74 1.60
N GLN A 12 1.37 6.12 1.90
CA GLN A 12 2.13 5.55 3.01
C GLN A 12 1.41 5.77 4.35
N GLU A 13 0.98 6.99 4.63
CA GLU A 13 0.21 7.32 5.83
C GLU A 13 -1.11 6.54 5.90
N ALA A 14 -1.82 6.40 4.78
CA ALA A 14 -3.06 5.63 4.72
C ALA A 14 -2.84 4.13 4.97
N LEU A 15 -1.76 3.55 4.44
CA LEU A 15 -1.39 2.15 4.67
C LEU A 15 -0.98 1.90 6.13
N ILE A 16 -0.18 2.78 6.73
CA ILE A 16 0.20 2.68 8.15
C ILE A 16 -1.03 2.77 9.05
N ASP A 17 -1.94 3.70 8.76
CA ASP A 17 -3.19 3.90 9.50
C ASP A 17 -4.15 2.70 9.37
N ALA A 18 -4.19 2.07 8.18
CA ALA A 18 -5.02 0.90 7.91
C ALA A 18 -4.45 -0.40 8.47
N PHE A 19 -3.12 -0.53 8.44
CA PHE A 19 -2.36 -1.71 8.84
C PHE A 19 -1.41 -1.32 9.96
N LEU A 20 -1.96 -1.20 11.17
CA LEU A 20 -1.25 -0.90 12.42
C LEU A 20 -0.16 -1.91 12.79
N SER A 21 -0.02 -3.01 12.05
CA SER A 21 1.01 -4.03 12.25
C SER A 21 1.55 -4.56 10.93
N ARG A 22 2.86 -4.85 10.90
CA ARG A 22 3.55 -5.50 9.78
C ARG A 22 2.87 -6.80 9.37
N SER A 23 2.48 -7.63 10.34
CA SER A 23 1.81 -8.91 10.06
C SER A 23 0.48 -8.73 9.33
N SER A 24 -0.29 -7.68 9.63
CA SER A 24 -1.54 -7.40 8.90
C SER A 24 -1.28 -7.03 7.45
N LEU A 25 -0.20 -6.28 7.19
CA LEU A 25 0.23 -5.88 5.85
C LEU A 25 0.75 -7.10 5.06
N GLU A 26 1.56 -7.94 5.71
CA GLU A 26 2.10 -9.18 5.14
C GLU A 26 0.99 -10.16 4.73
N GLN A 27 0.01 -10.37 5.61
CA GLN A 27 -1.15 -11.20 5.28
C GLN A 27 -1.93 -10.66 4.09
N MET A 28 -2.12 -9.34 4.00
CA MET A 28 -2.80 -8.73 2.86
C MET A 28 -2.02 -8.95 1.57
N LEU A 29 -0.70 -8.74 1.58
CA LEU A 29 0.16 -8.98 0.42
C LEU A 29 0.17 -10.45 -0.01
N SER A 30 0.25 -11.37 0.96
CA SER A 30 0.31 -12.80 0.67
C SER A 30 -1.02 -13.33 0.14
N PHE A 31 -2.15 -12.85 0.67
CA PHE A 31 -3.47 -13.36 0.27
C PHE A 31 -4.05 -12.67 -0.96
N GLU A 32 -3.83 -11.37 -1.14
CA GLU A 32 -4.44 -10.61 -2.23
C GLU A 32 -3.51 -10.45 -3.45
N LEU A 33 -2.19 -10.46 -3.23
CA LEU A 33 -1.20 -10.17 -4.27
C LEU A 33 -0.20 -11.30 -4.48
N GLU A 34 -0.27 -12.36 -3.69
CA GLU A 34 0.69 -13.48 -3.71
C GLU A 34 2.16 -13.00 -3.57
N LYS A 35 2.36 -11.90 -2.82
CA LYS A 35 3.67 -11.28 -2.58
C LYS A 35 4.13 -11.48 -1.15
N ASN A 36 5.44 -11.66 -0.97
CA ASN A 36 6.06 -11.79 0.34
C ASN A 36 6.65 -10.45 0.78
N LEU A 37 6.18 -9.94 1.93
CA LEU A 37 6.66 -8.66 2.47
C LEU A 37 8.14 -8.70 2.86
N ASN A 38 8.63 -9.82 3.36
CA ASN A 38 10.03 -9.98 3.78
C ASN A 38 10.98 -9.92 2.59
N THR A 39 10.56 -10.42 1.42
CA THR A 39 11.33 -10.30 0.18
C THR A 39 11.40 -8.86 -0.32
N ILE A 40 10.39 -8.04 -0.04
CA ILE A 40 10.31 -6.66 -0.53
C ILE A 40 11.04 -5.69 0.40
N ALA A 41 10.77 -5.76 1.70
CA ALA A 41 11.18 -4.74 2.65
C ALA A 41 12.08 -5.23 3.79
N GLY A 42 12.28 -6.54 3.92
CA GLY A 42 13.07 -7.13 5.01
C GLY A 42 12.50 -6.85 6.40
N ASP A 43 13.39 -6.91 7.41
CA ASP A 43 13.04 -6.66 8.81
C ASP A 43 13.27 -5.19 9.22
N SER A 44 12.46 -4.31 8.64
CA SER A 44 12.49 -2.87 8.88
C SER A 44 11.29 -2.40 9.73
N ASN A 45 11.28 -1.13 10.10
CA ASN A 45 10.10 -0.52 10.76
C ASN A 45 8.91 -0.40 9.78
N LEU A 46 7.68 -0.28 10.29
CA LEU A 46 6.47 -0.24 9.46
C LEU A 46 6.49 0.91 8.44
N GLU A 47 7.08 2.06 8.80
CA GLU A 47 7.16 3.23 7.93
C GLU A 47 8.05 2.95 6.70
N GLU A 48 9.26 2.45 6.92
CA GLU A 48 10.22 2.07 5.90
C GLU A 48 9.70 0.89 5.06
N ILE A 49 9.06 -0.09 5.71
CA ILE A 49 8.42 -1.21 5.02
C ILE A 49 7.36 -0.71 4.04
N THR A 50 6.49 0.19 4.49
CA THR A 50 5.41 0.74 3.67
C THR A 50 5.97 1.57 2.52
N PHE A 51 7.03 2.36 2.77
CA PHE A 51 7.71 3.13 1.73
C PHE A 51 8.32 2.22 0.64
N LYS A 52 9.14 1.24 1.04
CA LYS A 52 9.75 0.28 0.11
C LYS A 52 8.69 -0.48 -0.68
N LEU A 53 7.61 -0.89 -0.01
CA LEU A 53 6.49 -1.56 -0.65
C LEU A 53 5.87 -0.72 -1.78
N ILE A 54 5.62 0.57 -1.52
CA ILE A 54 5.07 1.49 -2.52
C ILE A 54 6.04 1.65 -3.70
N GLU A 55 7.33 1.84 -3.43
CA GLU A 55 8.36 1.99 -4.48
C GLU A 55 8.47 0.72 -5.34
N THR A 56 8.50 -0.46 -4.72
CA THR A 56 8.52 -1.75 -5.44
C THR A 56 7.25 -1.93 -6.26
N ALA A 57 6.07 -1.64 -5.69
CA ALA A 57 4.81 -1.74 -6.39
C ALA A 57 4.71 -0.78 -7.58
N LYS A 58 5.29 0.42 -7.45
CA LYS A 58 5.41 1.40 -8.55
C LYS A 58 6.33 0.87 -9.64
N SER A 59 7.53 0.40 -9.27
CA SER A 59 8.54 -0.11 -10.19
C SER A 59 8.08 -1.33 -10.97
N GLU A 60 7.39 -2.26 -10.30
CA GLU A 60 6.85 -3.49 -10.90
C GLU A 60 5.45 -3.31 -11.51
N GLY A 61 4.86 -2.12 -11.44
CA GLY A 61 3.58 -1.80 -12.09
C GLY A 61 2.32 -2.38 -11.44
N TRP A 62 2.37 -2.82 -10.18
CA TRP A 62 1.21 -3.33 -9.43
C TRP A 62 0.75 -2.41 -8.29
N LEU A 63 1.19 -1.15 -8.29
CA LEU A 63 0.79 -0.14 -7.31
C LEU A 63 -0.73 0.02 -7.18
N GLU A 64 -1.47 0.03 -8.30
CA GLU A 64 -2.93 0.10 -8.26
C GLU A 64 -3.53 -1.13 -7.55
N LYS A 65 -3.02 -2.32 -7.84
CA LYS A 65 -3.47 -3.56 -7.19
C LYS A 65 -3.23 -3.51 -5.68
N LEU A 66 -2.10 -2.94 -5.23
CA LEU A 66 -1.82 -2.71 -3.81
C LEU A 66 -2.88 -1.83 -3.16
N VAL A 67 -3.21 -0.70 -3.77
CA VAL A 67 -4.20 0.24 -3.23
C VAL A 67 -5.59 -0.41 -3.17
N VAL A 68 -5.99 -1.13 -4.22
CA VAL A 68 -7.27 -1.82 -4.30
C VAL A 68 -7.36 -2.95 -3.26
N ALA A 69 -6.32 -3.79 -3.13
CA ALA A 69 -6.26 -4.85 -2.13
C ALA A 69 -6.31 -4.30 -0.70
N ALA A 70 -5.54 -3.23 -0.43
CA ALA A 70 -5.56 -2.53 0.86
C ALA A 70 -6.96 -2.01 1.21
N SER A 71 -7.62 -1.37 0.25
CA SER A 71 -8.98 -0.84 0.37
C SER A 71 -10.01 -1.93 0.65
N LYS A 72 -9.94 -3.06 -0.06
CA LYS A 72 -10.82 -4.22 0.17
C LYS A 72 -10.63 -4.84 1.55
N LYS A 73 -9.38 -4.95 2.02
CA LYS A 73 -9.07 -5.53 3.33
C LYS A 73 -9.46 -4.62 4.50
N LYS A 74 -9.39 -3.31 4.29
CA LYS A 74 -9.68 -2.28 5.31
C LYS A 74 -10.74 -1.29 4.79
N PRO A 75 -11.99 -1.74 4.55
CA PRO A 75 -13.04 -0.89 3.99
C PRO A 75 -13.40 0.28 4.92
N GLY A 76 -13.16 0.14 6.22
CA GLY A 76 -13.37 1.20 7.22
C GLY A 76 -12.31 2.31 7.24
N ASN A 77 -11.18 2.14 6.52
CA ASN A 77 -10.14 3.17 6.50
C ASN A 77 -10.48 4.26 5.47
N ARG A 78 -10.96 5.41 5.96
CA ARG A 78 -11.35 6.54 5.10
C ARG A 78 -10.18 7.07 4.24
N LYS A 79 -8.96 7.13 4.78
CA LYS A 79 -7.78 7.61 4.04
C LYS A 79 -7.52 6.75 2.81
N LEU A 80 -7.59 5.41 2.94
CA LEU A 80 -7.46 4.49 1.81
C LEU A 80 -8.62 4.65 0.81
N GLN A 81 -9.87 4.77 1.28
CA GLN A 81 -11.01 4.95 0.38
C GLN A 81 -10.93 6.25 -0.42
N ASP A 82 -10.52 7.34 0.23
CA ASP A 82 -10.35 8.64 -0.41
C ASP A 82 -9.20 8.60 -1.41
N PHE A 83 -8.11 7.90 -1.08
CA PHE A 83 -7.00 7.68 -2.01
C PHE A 83 -7.45 6.86 -3.24
N VAL A 84 -8.18 5.76 -3.06
CA VAL A 84 -8.73 4.95 -4.16
C VAL A 84 -9.59 5.81 -5.09
N LYS A 85 -10.52 6.60 -4.52
CA LYS A 85 -11.37 7.51 -5.31
C LYS A 85 -10.58 8.58 -6.05
N TYR A 86 -9.52 9.10 -5.44
CA TYR A 86 -8.65 10.08 -6.06
C TYR A 86 -7.93 9.50 -7.28
N ILE A 87 -7.40 8.28 -7.17
CA ILE A 87 -6.68 7.63 -8.27
C ILE A 87 -7.61 7.16 -9.38
N SER A 88 -8.83 6.68 -9.06
CA SER A 88 -9.84 6.29 -10.07
C SER A 88 -10.38 7.47 -10.88
N ARG A 89 -10.16 8.71 -10.43
CA ARG A 89 -10.54 9.93 -11.17
C ARG A 89 -9.42 10.46 -12.08
N ASN A 90 -8.18 10.05 -11.85
CA ASN A 90 -6.98 10.55 -12.52
C ASN A 90 -6.32 9.52 -13.46
N ASN A 91 -6.96 8.37 -13.68
CA ASN A 91 -6.51 7.28 -14.57
C ASN A 91 -7.58 7.05 -15.65
#